data_AF-A0A7J8HPF2-F1
#
_entry.id   AF-A0A7J8HPF2-F1
#
_cell.length_a   1.000
_cell.length_b   1.000
_cell.length_c   1.000
_cell.angle_alpha   90.00
_cell.angle_beta   90.00
_cell.angle_gamma   90.00
#
_symmetry.space_group_name_H-M   'P 1'
#
loop_
_entity.id
_entity.type
_entity.pdbx_description
1 polymer ?
#
loop_
_entity_poly.entity_id
_entity_poly.type
_entity_poly.pdbx_seq_one_letter_code
_entity_poly.pdbx_strand_id
1 'polypeptide(L)'
;MLADFYNLHIIENPHYKFSPSGNYFAPPKGTYNDYIEFIKKLPFTQHPEIFGLHENVDISKDLQQTKVLFESLLLTQGGSKQTGSSGSTDQILFEITKDILQKLPSDFDIETALWRYPVRYEESMNTVLVQEMERFNNLIKTIRNTLRDLEKAIKGVVVMDSALEALSGSLLLGKVPEIWAKRSYPSLKPLGSYITDFLARLNFLQVIPSDVSNTAPEDGVYIHGLYLDGARWDRKSGLLAEQYPKLLFDLMPIIWIKPTKKTEIVKSNAYVCPLYKTSERKGTLSTTGHSTNFVIAMLLKTDLPIQHWIKRGVALLCQLDD
;
A
#
# COMPACT_ATOMS: atom_id res chain seq x y z
N MET A 1 10.27 -17.45 -14.20
CA MET A 1 9.08 -18.25 -14.57
C MET A 1 9.35 -19.12 -15.79
N LEU A 2 9.73 -18.59 -16.95
CA LEU A 2 9.99 -19.43 -18.14
C LEU A 2 11.06 -20.52 -17.94
N ALA A 3 12.10 -20.24 -17.14
CA ALA A 3 13.15 -21.22 -16.84
C ALA A 3 12.65 -22.51 -16.17
N ASP A 4 11.52 -22.47 -15.46
CA ASP A 4 10.97 -23.64 -14.77
C ASP A 4 10.15 -24.55 -15.70
N PHE A 5 9.68 -24.00 -16.82
CA PHE A 5 8.90 -24.70 -17.86
C PHE A 5 9.70 -25.00 -19.12
N TYR A 6 10.83 -24.32 -19.33
CA TYR A 6 11.71 -24.49 -20.46
C TYR A 6 13.10 -24.90 -19.95
N ASN A 7 13.23 -26.19 -19.62
CA ASN A 7 14.50 -26.78 -19.20
C ASN A 7 14.64 -28.20 -19.78
N LEU A 8 15.88 -28.70 -19.82
CA LEU A 8 16.21 -30.02 -20.34
C LEU A 8 15.62 -31.14 -19.45
N HIS A 9 15.49 -30.88 -18.15
CA HIS A 9 14.99 -31.83 -17.16
C HIS A 9 13.53 -32.24 -17.35
N ILE A 10 12.69 -31.38 -17.97
CA ILE A 10 11.31 -31.75 -18.36
C ILE A 10 11.31 -32.86 -19.42
N ILE A 11 12.32 -32.88 -20.29
CA ILE A 11 12.42 -33.85 -21.38
C ILE A 11 13.11 -35.13 -20.89
N GLU A 12 14.12 -34.99 -20.04
CA GLU A 12 14.93 -36.10 -19.53
C GLU A 12 14.24 -36.87 -18.40
N ASN A 13 13.41 -36.21 -17.59
CA ASN A 13 12.77 -36.81 -16.43
C ASN A 13 11.26 -36.96 -16.64
N PRO A 14 10.76 -38.19 -16.86
CA PRO A 14 9.33 -38.45 -17.03
C PRO A 14 8.46 -38.09 -15.81
N HIS A 15 9.08 -37.89 -14.64
CA HIS A 15 8.42 -37.53 -13.39
C HIS A 15 8.67 -36.08 -12.97
N TYR A 16 9.05 -35.20 -13.91
CA TYR A 16 9.16 -33.78 -13.61
C TYR A 16 7.80 -33.19 -13.22
N LYS A 17 7.72 -32.71 -11.97
CA LYS A 17 6.50 -32.15 -11.38
C LYS A 17 6.59 -30.63 -11.39
N PHE A 18 5.51 -29.98 -11.83
CA PHE A 18 5.42 -28.52 -11.87
C PHE A 18 4.99 -27.90 -10.54
N SER A 19 4.35 -28.69 -9.67
CA SER A 19 3.86 -28.25 -8.36
C SER A 19 4.35 -29.17 -7.24
N PRO A 20 4.58 -28.66 -6.00
CA PRO A 20 4.89 -29.49 -4.83
C PRO A 20 3.88 -30.61 -4.57
N SER A 21 2.58 -30.39 -4.80
CA SER A 21 1.56 -31.44 -4.67
C SER A 21 1.71 -32.60 -5.65
N GLY A 22 2.51 -32.44 -6.72
CA GLY A 22 2.85 -33.51 -7.64
C GLY A 22 1.73 -33.99 -8.57
N ASN A 23 0.55 -33.35 -8.52
CA ASN A 23 -0.58 -33.63 -9.41
C ASN A 23 -0.37 -33.10 -10.83
N TYR A 24 0.47 -32.08 -10.98
CA TYR A 24 0.75 -31.42 -12.25
C TYR A 24 2.12 -31.85 -12.78
N PHE A 25 2.13 -32.59 -13.88
CA PHE A 25 3.34 -33.05 -14.57
C PHE A 25 3.11 -33.08 -16.08
N ALA A 26 4.19 -33.17 -16.84
CA ALA A 26 4.11 -33.27 -18.30
C ALA A 26 3.63 -34.67 -18.69
N PRO A 27 2.47 -34.83 -19.35
CA PRO A 27 2.01 -36.15 -19.79
C PRO A 27 3.01 -36.76 -20.77
N PRO A 28 3.19 -38.10 -20.74
CA PRO A 28 4.07 -38.78 -21.70
C PRO A 28 3.54 -38.60 -23.13
N LYS A 29 4.44 -38.77 -24.11
CA LYS A 29 4.09 -38.66 -25.53
C LYS A 29 2.98 -39.66 -25.88
N GLY A 30 1.79 -39.16 -26.17
CA GLY A 30 0.60 -39.96 -26.50
C GLY A 30 -0.20 -39.37 -27.66
N THR A 31 -1.39 -39.92 -27.87
CA THR A 31 -2.36 -39.41 -28.83
C THR A 31 -3.10 -38.18 -28.28
N TYR A 32 -3.77 -37.43 -29.16
CA TYR A 32 -4.56 -36.25 -28.77
C TYR A 32 -5.59 -36.57 -27.66
N ASN A 33 -6.23 -37.74 -27.75
CA ASN A 33 -7.24 -38.17 -26.79
C ASN A 33 -6.65 -38.41 -25.39
N ASP A 34 -5.42 -38.92 -25.31
CA ASP A 34 -4.72 -39.15 -24.04
C ASP A 34 -4.45 -37.84 -23.29
N TYR A 35 -4.11 -36.77 -24.02
CA TYR A 35 -3.96 -35.43 -23.43
C TYR A 35 -5.28 -34.86 -22.92
N ILE A 36 -6.40 -35.09 -23.63
CA ILE A 36 -7.73 -34.65 -23.17
C ILE A 36 -8.12 -35.40 -21.89
N GLU A 37 -7.95 -36.71 -21.86
CA GLU A 37 -8.25 -37.51 -20.66
C GLU A 37 -7.39 -37.09 -19.47
N PHE A 38 -6.11 -36.76 -19.70
CA PHE A 38 -5.22 -36.22 -18.68
C PHE A 38 -5.75 -34.89 -18.13
N ILE A 39 -6.11 -33.93 -19.00
CA ILE A 39 -6.66 -32.63 -18.57
C ILE A 39 -7.97 -32.83 -17.79
N LYS A 40 -8.84 -33.76 -18.20
CA LYS A 40 -10.10 -34.06 -17.50
C LYS A 40 -9.90 -34.69 -16.12
N LYS A 41 -8.79 -35.38 -15.88
CA LYS A 41 -8.44 -35.95 -14.56
C LYS A 41 -7.95 -34.91 -13.57
N LEU A 42 -7.53 -33.73 -14.03
CA LEU A 42 -7.09 -32.67 -13.13
C LEU A 42 -8.27 -32.10 -12.34
N PRO A 43 -8.06 -31.72 -11.07
CA PRO A 43 -9.11 -31.15 -10.24
C PRO A 43 -9.61 -29.83 -10.84
N PHE A 44 -10.93 -29.63 -10.78
CA PHE A 44 -11.57 -28.40 -11.26
C PHE A 44 -11.14 -27.17 -10.44
N THR A 45 -11.00 -27.33 -9.13
CA THR A 45 -10.44 -26.32 -8.23
C THR A 45 -8.92 -26.49 -8.15
N GLN A 46 -8.19 -25.46 -8.58
CA GLN A 46 -6.72 -25.46 -8.58
C GLN A 46 -6.21 -24.70 -7.35
N HIS A 47 -5.24 -25.26 -6.65
CA HIS A 47 -4.59 -24.58 -5.53
C HIS A 47 -3.58 -23.52 -6.04
N PRO A 48 -3.38 -22.40 -5.31
CA PRO A 48 -2.44 -21.33 -5.70
C PRO A 48 -1.00 -21.79 -5.93
N GLU A 49 -0.60 -22.90 -5.32
CA GLU A 49 0.74 -23.50 -5.49
C GLU A 49 1.12 -23.79 -6.94
N ILE A 50 0.15 -24.09 -7.82
CA ILE A 50 0.41 -24.34 -9.25
C ILE A 50 1.02 -23.10 -9.94
N PHE A 51 0.66 -21.91 -9.47
CA PHE A 51 1.19 -20.64 -9.95
C PHE A 51 2.44 -20.21 -9.16
N GLY A 52 2.87 -21.01 -8.18
CA GLY A 52 3.92 -20.64 -7.23
C GLY A 52 3.47 -19.59 -6.22
N LEU A 53 2.17 -19.39 -6.05
CA LEU A 53 1.57 -18.44 -5.11
C LEU A 53 1.33 -19.10 -3.75
N HIS A 54 1.37 -18.30 -2.69
CA HIS A 54 1.09 -18.78 -1.33
C HIS A 54 -0.42 -19.04 -1.16
N GLU A 55 -0.81 -19.94 -0.25
CA GLU A 55 -2.23 -20.27 0.01
C GLU A 55 -3.06 -19.05 0.45
N ASN A 56 -2.41 -18.08 1.12
CA ASN A 56 -3.04 -16.82 1.52
C ASN A 56 -3.58 -16.00 0.35
N VAL A 57 -3.15 -16.26 -0.90
CA VAL A 57 -3.64 -15.54 -2.08
C VAL A 57 -5.13 -15.78 -2.31
N ASP A 58 -5.67 -16.95 -1.94
CA ASP A 58 -7.11 -17.21 -2.04
C ASP A 58 -7.90 -16.24 -1.13
N ILE A 59 -7.40 -15.96 0.07
CA ILE A 59 -8.02 -15.00 1.00
C ILE A 59 -8.01 -13.60 0.38
N SER A 60 -6.86 -13.14 -0.14
CA SER A 60 -6.75 -11.82 -0.76
C SER A 60 -7.66 -11.67 -1.98
N LYS A 61 -7.78 -12.73 -2.79
CA LYS A 61 -8.70 -12.79 -3.93
C LYS A 61 -10.15 -12.67 -3.47
N ASP A 62 -10.56 -13.45 -2.48
CA ASP A 62 -11.94 -13.46 -1.99
C ASP A 62 -12.31 -12.11 -1.34
N LEU A 63 -11.38 -11.49 -0.62
CA LEU A 63 -11.54 -10.13 -0.08
C LEU A 63 -11.72 -9.10 -1.21
N GLN A 64 -10.90 -9.17 -2.27
CA GLN A 64 -11.02 -8.26 -3.40
C GLN A 64 -12.34 -8.46 -4.16
N GLN A 65 -12.74 -9.71 -4.41
CA GLN A 65 -14.02 -10.02 -5.05
C GLN A 65 -15.21 -9.52 -4.22
N THR A 66 -15.15 -9.71 -2.91
CA THR A 66 -16.15 -9.22 -1.95
C THR A 66 -16.23 -7.69 -1.96
N LYS A 67 -15.07 -7.00 -1.99
CA LYS A 67 -15.02 -5.54 -2.10
C LYS A 67 -15.67 -5.04 -3.39
N VAL A 68 -15.33 -5.65 -4.54
CA VAL A 68 -15.93 -5.30 -5.83
C VAL A 68 -17.44 -5.55 -5.84
N LEU A 69 -17.90 -6.64 -5.21
CA LEU A 69 -19.32 -6.94 -5.08
C LEU A 69 -20.04 -5.87 -4.27
N PHE A 70 -19.50 -5.48 -3.11
CA PHE A 70 -20.10 -4.42 -2.28
C PHE A 70 -20.09 -3.07 -2.96
N GLU A 71 -19.01 -2.72 -3.68
CA GLU A 71 -18.95 -1.48 -4.46
C GLU A 71 -19.99 -1.49 -5.59
N SER A 72 -20.12 -2.61 -6.30
CA SER A 72 -21.15 -2.77 -7.34
C SER A 72 -22.56 -2.67 -6.75
N LEU A 73 -22.78 -3.29 -5.58
CA LEU A 73 -24.06 -3.20 -4.88
C LEU A 73 -24.39 -1.76 -4.48
N LEU A 74 -23.41 -1.02 -3.95
CA LEU A 74 -23.56 0.38 -3.59
C LEU A 74 -23.92 1.27 -4.80
N LEU A 75 -23.34 0.99 -5.97
CA LEU A 75 -23.70 1.64 -7.23
C LEU A 75 -25.13 1.30 -7.67
N THR A 76 -25.56 0.04 -7.50
CA THR A 76 -26.91 -0.42 -7.88
C THR A 76 -28.01 -0.01 -6.92
N GLN A 77 -27.68 0.19 -5.63
CA GLN A 77 -28.63 0.67 -4.63
C GLN A 77 -29.22 2.03 -5.05
N GLY A 78 -28.51 2.74 -5.92
CA GLY A 78 -29.01 3.87 -6.66
C GLY A 78 -29.16 5.08 -5.75
N GLY A 79 -28.65 6.22 -6.24
CA GLY A 79 -29.12 7.53 -5.81
C GLY A 79 -30.58 7.74 -6.21
N SER A 80 -31.48 6.88 -5.72
CA SER A 80 -32.83 7.31 -5.43
C SER A 80 -32.64 8.50 -4.50
N LYS A 81 -32.75 9.70 -5.08
CA LYS A 81 -33.05 10.90 -4.33
C LYS A 81 -34.24 10.52 -3.47
N GLN A 82 -33.98 10.11 -2.23
CA GLN A 82 -35.02 10.01 -1.23
C GLN A 82 -35.54 11.42 -1.12
N THR A 83 -36.67 11.67 -1.78
CA THR A 83 -37.48 12.87 -1.68
C THR A 83 -38.17 12.93 -0.30
N GLY A 84 -37.51 12.44 0.75
CA GLY A 84 -38.01 12.38 2.11
C GLY A 84 -36.85 12.30 3.10
N SER A 85 -36.67 13.39 3.84
CA SER A 85 -35.71 13.59 4.95
C SER A 85 -34.27 13.99 4.57
N SER A 86 -34.11 15.05 3.77
CA SER A 86 -32.80 15.74 3.63
C SER A 86 -32.22 16.18 4.98
N GLY A 87 -33.08 16.49 5.96
CA GLY A 87 -32.65 16.92 7.29
C GLY A 87 -31.81 15.90 8.06
N SER A 88 -32.03 14.59 7.86
CA SER A 88 -31.25 13.55 8.55
C SER A 88 -29.84 13.40 7.95
N THR A 89 -29.75 13.39 6.62
CA THR A 89 -28.45 13.28 5.92
C THR A 89 -27.60 14.53 6.11
N ASP A 90 -28.22 15.70 6.11
CA ASP A 90 -27.55 16.98 6.32
C ASP A 90 -27.04 17.09 7.77
N GLN A 91 -27.79 16.57 8.74
CA GLN A 91 -27.37 16.50 10.14
C GLN A 91 -26.16 15.57 10.31
N ILE A 92 -26.16 14.38 9.69
CA ILE A 92 -25.03 13.44 9.72
C ILE A 92 -23.79 14.08 9.08
N LEU A 93 -23.94 14.71 7.91
CA LEU A 93 -22.85 15.42 7.24
C LEU A 93 -22.29 16.54 8.10
N PHE A 94 -23.16 17.29 8.77
CA PHE A 94 -22.77 18.36 9.67
C PHE A 94 -21.97 17.83 10.86
N GLU A 95 -22.39 16.71 11.46
CA GLU A 95 -21.68 16.05 12.56
C GLU A 95 -20.29 15.54 12.13
N ILE A 96 -20.20 14.86 10.99
CA ILE A 96 -18.92 14.38 10.42
C ILE A 96 -17.98 15.57 10.16
N THR A 97 -18.49 16.62 9.50
CA THR A 97 -17.71 17.82 9.17
C THR A 97 -17.19 18.48 10.44
N LYS A 98 -18.05 18.62 11.46
CA LYS A 98 -17.70 19.24 12.74
C LYS A 98 -16.66 18.42 13.51
N ASP A 99 -16.80 17.09 13.56
CA ASP A 99 -15.84 16.20 14.21
C ASP A 99 -14.45 16.29 13.56
N ILE A 100 -14.38 16.24 12.22
CA ILE A 100 -13.10 16.39 11.51
C ILE A 100 -12.50 17.78 11.75
N LEU A 101 -13.30 18.86 11.65
CA LEU A 101 -12.83 20.22 11.89
C LEU A 101 -12.32 20.44 13.32
N GLN A 102 -12.92 19.81 14.32
CA GLN A 102 -12.47 19.90 15.71
C GLN A 102 -11.14 19.17 15.95
N LYS A 103 -10.88 18.08 15.23
CA LYS A 103 -9.63 17.31 15.34
C LYS A 103 -8.45 17.92 14.59
N LEU A 104 -8.71 18.75 13.57
CA LEU A 104 -7.65 19.36 12.76
C LEU A 104 -6.84 20.38 13.57
N PRO A 105 -5.51 20.22 13.69
CA PRO A 105 -4.66 21.19 14.36
C PRO A 105 -4.54 22.49 13.55
N SER A 106 -3.94 23.52 14.18
CA SER A 106 -3.53 24.74 13.50
C SER A 106 -2.45 24.44 12.45
N ASP A 107 -2.33 25.34 11.48
CA ASP A 107 -1.29 25.26 10.45
C ASP A 107 0.09 25.36 11.10
N PHE A 108 1.07 24.70 10.51
CA PHE A 108 2.46 24.84 10.92
C PHE A 108 2.97 26.24 10.59
N ASP A 109 3.68 26.85 11.54
CA ASP A 109 4.41 28.07 11.28
C ASP A 109 5.72 27.75 10.53
N ILE A 110 5.71 28.05 9.23
CA ILE A 110 6.83 27.81 8.33
C ILE A 110 8.01 28.73 8.68
N GLU A 111 7.75 29.95 9.16
CA GLU A 111 8.80 30.90 9.51
C GLU A 111 9.60 30.38 10.71
N THR A 112 8.91 30.02 11.79
CA THR A 112 9.55 29.42 12.97
C THR A 112 10.29 28.11 12.61
N ALA A 113 9.74 27.29 11.71
CA ALA A 113 10.40 26.08 11.24
C ALA A 113 11.69 26.37 10.46
N LEU A 114 11.70 27.38 9.59
CA LEU A 114 12.87 27.84 8.85
C LEU A 114 13.96 28.39 9.77
N TRP A 115 13.58 29.11 10.83
CA TRP A 115 14.52 29.58 11.85
C TRP A 115 15.14 28.44 12.65
N ARG A 116 14.35 27.41 13.00
CA ARG A 116 14.83 26.24 13.76
C ARG A 116 15.65 25.26 12.91
N TYR A 117 15.28 25.11 11.64
CA TYR A 117 15.88 24.18 10.69
C TYR A 117 16.29 24.95 9.42
N PRO A 118 17.39 25.71 9.47
CA PRO A 118 17.83 26.50 8.33
C PRO A 118 18.23 25.61 7.16
N VAL A 119 18.02 26.13 5.95
CA VAL A 119 18.45 25.50 4.70
C VAL A 119 19.98 25.52 4.66
N ARG A 120 20.59 24.37 4.96
CA ARG A 120 22.03 24.17 4.95
C ARG A 120 22.40 23.10 3.94
N TYR A 121 23.54 23.29 3.29
CA TYR A 121 24.05 22.30 2.34
C TYR A 121 24.42 20.98 3.04
N GLU A 122 24.94 21.07 4.27
CA GLU A 122 25.35 19.91 5.07
C GLU A 122 24.15 19.08 5.57
N GLU A 123 22.97 19.70 5.71
CA GLU A 123 21.78 19.11 6.30
C GLU A 123 20.58 19.22 5.35
N SER A 124 20.65 18.45 4.25
CA SER A 124 19.62 18.47 3.21
C SER A 124 18.22 18.07 3.71
N MET A 125 18.13 17.27 4.77
CA MET A 125 16.87 16.84 5.38
C MET A 125 16.06 17.99 5.99
N ASN A 126 16.71 19.07 6.45
CA ASN A 126 16.01 20.25 6.98
C ASN A 126 15.14 20.89 5.89
N THR A 127 15.68 21.01 4.68
CA THR A 127 14.95 21.53 3.51
C THR A 127 13.75 20.66 3.18
N VAL A 128 13.92 19.33 3.22
CA VAL A 128 12.82 18.38 2.95
C VAL A 128 11.73 18.50 4.02
N LEU A 129 12.12 18.62 5.30
CA LEU A 129 11.16 18.79 6.40
C LEU A 129 10.29 20.03 6.20
N VAL A 130 10.90 21.18 5.89
CA VAL A 130 10.16 22.43 5.66
C VAL A 130 9.24 22.32 4.44
N GLN A 131 9.69 21.70 3.35
CA GLN A 131 8.88 21.47 2.15
C GLN A 131 7.69 20.53 2.42
N GLU A 132 7.90 19.46 3.19
CA GLU A 132 6.82 18.57 3.59
C GLU A 132 5.83 19.29 4.53
N MET A 133 6.30 20.10 5.48
CA MET A 133 5.42 20.93 6.32
C MET A 133 4.57 21.90 5.49
N GLU A 134 5.14 22.54 4.46
CA GLU A 134 4.38 23.38 3.52
C GLU A 134 3.33 22.58 2.76
N ARG A 135 3.69 21.38 2.28
CA ARG A 135 2.76 20.48 1.57
C ARG A 135 1.61 20.03 2.46
N PHE A 136 1.89 19.63 3.71
CA PHE A 136 0.87 19.27 4.68
C PHE A 136 -0.01 20.47 5.05
N ASN A 137 0.54 21.68 5.19
CA ASN A 137 -0.23 22.90 5.37
C ASN A 137 -1.21 23.16 4.22
N ASN A 138 -0.78 22.97 2.97
CA ASN A 138 -1.66 23.11 1.81
C ASN A 138 -2.82 22.11 1.84
N LEU A 139 -2.56 20.88 2.29
CA LEU A 139 -3.60 19.87 2.48
C LEU A 139 -4.55 20.24 3.62
N ILE A 140 -4.04 20.64 4.80
CA ILE A 140 -4.86 21.10 5.95
C ILE A 140 -5.78 22.24 5.51
N LYS A 141 -5.25 23.24 4.80
CA LYS A 141 -6.03 24.38 4.29
C LYS A 141 -7.11 23.93 3.32
N THR A 142 -6.79 23.01 2.41
CA THR A 142 -7.77 22.45 1.47
C THR A 142 -8.90 21.73 2.20
N ILE A 143 -8.58 20.84 3.15
CA ILE A 143 -9.58 20.12 3.95
C ILE A 143 -10.43 21.10 4.77
N ARG A 144 -9.80 22.04 5.48
CA ARG A 144 -10.49 23.01 6.32
C ARG A 144 -11.43 23.91 5.52
N ASN A 145 -10.99 24.42 4.37
CA ASN A 145 -11.82 25.28 3.53
C ASN A 145 -12.99 24.50 2.92
N THR A 146 -12.73 23.33 2.34
CA THR A 146 -13.80 22.50 1.74
C THR A 146 -14.85 22.06 2.77
N LEU A 147 -14.45 21.73 4.00
CA LEU A 147 -15.38 21.40 5.08
C LEU A 147 -16.18 22.63 5.56
N ARG A 148 -15.57 23.81 5.67
CA ARG A 148 -16.27 25.04 6.03
C ARG A 148 -17.26 25.48 4.96
N ASP A 149 -16.90 25.32 3.70
CA ASP A 149 -17.79 25.66 2.59
C ASP A 149 -18.96 24.67 2.50
N LEU A 150 -18.72 23.38 2.76
CA LEU A 150 -19.78 22.39 2.92
C LEU A 150 -20.70 22.74 4.11
N GLU A 151 -20.16 23.14 5.26
CA GLU A 151 -20.95 23.54 6.43
C GLU A 151 -21.88 24.74 6.12
N LYS A 152 -21.36 25.74 5.39
CA LYS A 152 -22.14 26.89 4.94
C LYS A 152 -23.17 26.51 3.90
N ALA A 153 -22.87 25.56 3.02
CA ALA A 153 -23.79 25.07 2.01
C ALA A 153 -24.97 24.32 2.64
N ILE A 154 -24.71 23.47 3.65
CA ILE A 154 -25.76 22.79 4.43
C ILE A 154 -26.68 23.81 5.14
N LYS A 155 -26.11 24.92 5.62
CA LYS A 155 -26.87 26.03 6.24
C LYS A 155 -27.59 26.94 5.24
N GLY A 156 -27.46 26.70 3.94
CA GLY A 156 -28.08 27.51 2.87
C GLY A 156 -27.43 28.87 2.63
N VAL A 157 -26.21 29.10 3.16
CA VAL A 157 -25.47 30.37 3.00
C VAL A 157 -24.64 30.37 1.71
N VAL A 158 -24.20 29.19 1.27
CA VAL A 158 -23.41 28.99 0.04
C VAL A 158 -24.16 28.02 -0.86
N VAL A 159 -24.08 28.21 -2.18
CA VAL A 159 -24.71 27.30 -3.14
C VAL A 159 -23.92 26.00 -3.20
N MET A 160 -24.61 24.87 -3.14
CA MET A 160 -24.01 23.55 -3.33
C MET A 160 -23.62 23.40 -4.80
N ASP A 161 -22.31 23.38 -5.08
CA ASP A 161 -21.76 23.14 -6.41
C ASP A 161 -21.45 21.65 -6.63
N SER A 162 -21.11 21.26 -7.86
CA SER A 162 -20.81 19.86 -8.18
C SER A 162 -19.61 19.31 -7.41
N ALA A 163 -18.67 20.16 -6.98
CA ALA A 163 -17.51 19.76 -6.20
C ALA A 163 -17.91 19.44 -4.75
N LEU A 164 -18.78 20.26 -4.14
CA LEU A 164 -19.33 20.03 -2.81
C LEU A 164 -20.31 18.85 -2.79
N GLU A 165 -21.06 18.61 -3.86
CA GLU A 165 -21.90 17.40 -4.02
C GLU A 165 -21.05 16.13 -4.09
N ALA A 166 -19.96 16.14 -4.86
CA ALA A 166 -19.04 15.01 -4.91
C ALA A 166 -18.34 14.77 -3.55
N LEU A 167 -18.00 15.86 -2.84
CA LEU A 167 -17.44 15.82 -1.49
C LEU A 167 -18.43 15.20 -0.50
N SER A 168 -19.67 15.68 -0.46
CA SER A 168 -20.69 15.19 0.47
C SER A 168 -21.01 13.72 0.22
N GLY A 169 -21.13 13.31 -1.04
CA GLY A 169 -21.28 11.91 -1.42
C GLY A 169 -20.11 11.05 -0.94
N SER A 170 -18.87 11.51 -1.12
CA SER A 170 -17.68 10.78 -0.65
C SER A 170 -17.66 10.62 0.87
N LEU A 171 -18.01 11.67 1.62
CA LEU A 171 -18.06 11.66 3.08
C LEU A 171 -19.13 10.69 3.62
N LEU A 172 -20.32 10.69 3.01
CA LEU A 172 -21.40 9.76 3.37
C LEU A 172 -21.03 8.30 3.11
N LEU A 173 -20.26 8.04 2.06
CA LEU A 173 -19.76 6.70 1.73
C LEU A 173 -18.51 6.31 2.54
N GLY A 174 -17.99 7.20 3.40
CA GLY A 174 -16.76 6.96 4.16
C GLY A 174 -15.50 6.83 3.30
N LYS A 175 -15.50 7.43 2.09
CA LYS A 175 -14.34 7.45 1.17
C LYS A 175 -13.63 8.80 1.24
N VAL A 176 -12.32 8.79 0.99
CA VAL A 176 -11.53 10.03 0.89
C VAL A 176 -11.93 10.77 -0.39
N PRO A 177 -12.37 12.05 -0.31
CA PRO A 177 -12.75 12.84 -1.45
C PRO A 177 -11.60 13.06 -2.44
N GLU A 178 -11.89 13.10 -3.74
CA GLU A 178 -10.87 13.25 -4.80
C GLU A 178 -10.08 14.57 -4.68
N ILE A 179 -10.74 15.65 -4.22
CA ILE A 179 -10.11 16.96 -3.99
C ILE A 179 -8.99 16.85 -2.95
N TRP A 180 -9.20 16.04 -1.90
CA TRP A 180 -8.20 15.80 -0.87
C TRP A 180 -7.11 14.85 -1.40
N ALA A 181 -7.51 13.77 -2.08
CA ALA A 181 -6.58 12.78 -2.64
C ALA A 181 -5.57 13.41 -3.62
N LYS A 182 -5.99 14.40 -4.44
CA LYS A 182 -5.09 15.13 -5.37
C LYS A 182 -3.97 15.91 -4.67
N ARG A 183 -4.22 16.40 -3.45
CA ARG A 183 -3.24 17.15 -2.66
C ARG A 183 -2.53 16.29 -1.62
N SER A 184 -3.07 15.10 -1.34
CA SER A 184 -2.57 14.18 -0.33
C SER A 184 -1.46 13.26 -0.84
N TYR A 185 -0.94 12.47 0.09
CA TYR A 185 -0.13 11.31 -0.19
C TYR A 185 -1.02 10.16 -0.71
N PRO A 186 -0.48 9.27 -1.57
CA PRO A 186 -1.22 8.08 -2.01
C PRO A 186 -1.68 7.28 -0.79
N SER A 187 -2.96 6.91 -0.72
CA SER A 187 -3.54 6.10 0.35
C SER A 187 -4.78 5.37 -0.18
N LEU A 188 -4.99 4.14 0.30
CA LEU A 188 -6.17 3.32 -0.01
C LEU A 188 -7.10 3.17 1.20
N LYS A 189 -6.79 3.89 2.29
CA LYS A 189 -7.53 3.83 3.55
C LYS A 189 -8.92 4.44 3.43
N PRO A 190 -9.92 3.89 4.16
CA PRO A 190 -11.21 4.55 4.31
C PRO A 190 -11.06 5.88 5.06
N LEU A 191 -12.08 6.74 5.00
CA LEU A 191 -12.04 8.11 5.55
C LEU A 191 -11.58 8.15 7.02
N GLY A 192 -12.13 7.29 7.88
CA GLY A 192 -11.78 7.26 9.30
C GLY A 192 -10.30 6.93 9.55
N SER A 193 -9.82 5.83 8.95
CA SER A 193 -8.42 5.42 9.03
C SER A 193 -7.47 6.44 8.36
N TYR A 194 -7.92 7.09 7.29
CA TYR A 194 -7.17 8.15 6.64
C TYR A 194 -7.00 9.38 7.54
N ILE A 195 -8.07 9.84 8.22
CA ILE A 195 -7.99 11.00 9.12
C ILE A 195 -7.09 10.70 10.33
N THR A 196 -7.19 9.50 10.91
CA THR A 196 -6.31 9.10 12.04
C THR A 196 -4.84 9.01 11.61
N ASP A 197 -4.55 8.42 10.44
CA ASP A 197 -3.22 8.39 9.83
C ASP A 197 -2.69 9.81 9.55
N PHE A 198 -3.55 10.68 9.00
CA PHE A 198 -3.22 12.06 8.72
C PHE A 198 -2.85 12.84 9.99
N LEU A 199 -3.65 12.72 11.06
CA LEU A 199 -3.36 13.33 12.35
C LEU A 199 -2.07 12.79 12.96
N ALA A 200 -1.81 11.48 12.86
CA ALA A 200 -0.57 10.88 13.33
C ALA A 200 0.65 11.44 12.58
N ARG A 201 0.54 11.66 11.26
CA ARG A 201 1.60 12.30 10.45
C ARG A 201 1.80 13.76 10.80
N LEU A 202 0.71 14.50 11.06
CA LEU A 202 0.81 15.88 11.53
C LEU A 202 1.50 15.95 12.88
N ASN A 203 1.17 15.06 13.82
CA ASN A 203 1.83 14.98 15.12
C ASN A 203 3.31 14.57 14.98
N PHE A 204 3.64 13.71 14.01
CA PHE A 204 5.03 13.37 13.71
C PHE A 204 5.83 14.57 13.20
N LEU A 205 5.21 15.42 12.37
CA LEU A 205 5.81 16.67 11.87
C LEU A 205 5.80 17.81 12.90
N GLN A 206 4.88 17.78 13.86
CA GLN A 206 4.92 18.65 15.04
C GLN A 206 6.09 18.23 15.90
N VAL A 207 7.27 18.73 15.54
CA VAL A 207 8.57 18.54 16.20
C VAL A 207 8.39 18.34 17.71
N ILE A 208 8.23 17.07 18.10
CA ILE A 208 8.11 16.70 19.49
C ILE A 208 9.52 16.91 20.06
N PRO A 209 9.69 17.58 21.20
CA PRO A 209 10.99 17.75 21.84
C PRO A 209 11.62 16.43 22.33
N SER A 210 10.98 15.28 22.08
CA SER A 210 11.53 13.95 22.36
C SER A 210 11.90 13.25 21.06
N ASP A 211 13.20 13.24 20.78
CA ASP A 211 13.81 12.34 19.80
C ASP A 211 13.55 10.90 20.22
N VAL A 212 12.74 10.15 19.48
CA VAL A 212 12.60 8.71 19.76
C VAL A 212 13.74 7.94 19.08
N SER A 213 14.94 8.12 19.64
CA SER A 213 16.13 7.26 19.67
C SER A 213 17.26 8.05 20.34
N ASN A 214 17.89 7.52 21.39
CA ASN A 214 18.95 8.20 22.16
C ASN A 214 20.23 8.53 21.37
N THR A 215 20.33 8.16 20.09
CA THR A 215 21.42 8.54 19.17
C THR A 215 20.95 8.43 17.71
N ALA A 216 21.25 9.43 16.88
CA ALA A 216 21.24 9.28 15.42
C ALA A 216 22.36 8.30 15.00
N PRO A 217 22.18 7.47 13.95
CA PRO A 217 23.27 6.66 13.43
C PRO A 217 24.41 7.56 12.93
N GLU A 218 25.66 7.13 13.12
CA GLU A 218 26.84 7.87 12.64
C GLU A 218 26.81 8.12 11.12
N ASP A 219 26.21 7.20 10.36
CA ASP A 219 25.98 7.31 8.93
C ASP A 219 24.75 6.49 8.51
N GLY A 220 23.93 7.06 7.62
CA GLY A 220 22.71 6.45 7.11
C GLY A 220 21.41 6.77 7.87
N VAL A 221 20.36 5.98 7.63
CA VAL A 221 19.01 6.23 8.16
C VAL A 221 18.38 4.93 8.65
N TYR A 222 17.73 4.97 9.81
CA TYR A 222 16.86 3.89 10.27
C TYR A 222 15.45 4.07 9.72
N ILE A 223 14.92 3.01 9.10
CA ILE A 223 13.54 2.95 8.63
C ILE A 223 12.80 1.93 9.45
N HIS A 224 11.61 2.29 9.92
CA HIS A 224 10.72 1.39 10.64
C HIS A 224 9.29 1.48 10.08
N GLY A 225 8.44 0.52 10.43
CA GLY A 225 7.04 0.52 10.02
C GLY A 225 6.78 0.03 8.59
N LEU A 226 7.72 -0.71 7.99
CA LEU A 226 7.50 -1.36 6.71
C LEU A 226 6.78 -2.70 6.90
N TYR A 227 5.89 -3.04 5.97
CA TYR A 227 5.18 -4.30 5.93
C TYR A 227 5.74 -5.18 4.81
N LEU A 228 5.86 -6.47 5.06
CA LEU A 228 6.25 -7.47 4.10
C LEU A 228 5.00 -8.23 3.63
N ASP A 229 4.81 -8.26 2.32
CA ASP A 229 3.70 -8.93 1.65
C ASP A 229 4.26 -10.09 0.81
N GLY A 230 3.54 -11.21 0.77
CA GLY A 230 3.95 -12.47 0.12
C GLY A 230 5.02 -13.28 0.85
N ALA A 231 5.56 -12.78 1.97
CA ALA A 231 6.54 -13.47 2.82
C ALA A 231 6.48 -12.96 4.27
N ARG A 232 7.24 -13.62 5.15
CA ARG A 232 7.48 -13.25 6.55
C ARG A 232 8.97 -12.98 6.75
N TRP A 233 9.34 -12.11 7.68
CA TRP A 233 10.72 -11.96 8.10
C TRP A 233 10.97 -12.78 9.37
N ASP A 234 11.79 -13.82 9.27
CA ASP A 234 12.17 -14.57 10.46
C ASP A 234 13.22 -13.83 11.28
N ARG A 235 12.80 -13.27 12.41
CA ARG A 235 13.65 -12.44 13.28
C ARG A 235 14.79 -13.22 13.95
N LYS A 236 14.68 -14.54 14.07
CA LYS A 236 15.72 -15.40 14.66
C LYS A 236 16.84 -15.68 13.67
N SER A 237 16.51 -16.09 12.45
CA SER A 237 17.51 -16.38 11.41
C SER A 237 17.95 -15.14 10.61
N GLY A 238 17.13 -14.09 10.56
CA GLY A 238 17.37 -12.92 9.73
C GLY A 238 17.20 -13.19 8.24
N LEU A 239 16.29 -14.09 7.88
CA LEU A 239 16.00 -14.54 6.52
C LEU A 239 14.51 -14.41 6.19
N LEU A 240 14.20 -14.34 4.90
CA LEU A 240 12.84 -14.50 4.39
C LEU A 240 12.32 -15.91 4.71
N ALA A 241 11.08 -15.97 5.18
CA ALA A 241 10.36 -17.20 5.48
C ALA A 241 8.95 -17.13 4.88
N GLU A 242 8.31 -18.29 4.75
CA GLU A 242 6.91 -18.37 4.31
C GLU A 242 5.97 -17.69 5.32
N GLN A 243 4.85 -17.20 4.81
CA GLN A 243 3.82 -16.57 5.64
C GLN A 243 3.13 -17.58 6.54
N TYR A 244 2.66 -17.12 7.70
CA TYR A 244 1.75 -17.94 8.48
C TYR A 244 0.36 -17.96 7.82
N PRO A 245 -0.38 -19.07 7.95
CA PRO A 245 -1.75 -19.14 7.47
C PRO A 245 -2.60 -18.02 8.04
N LYS A 246 -3.38 -17.35 7.18
CA LYS A 246 -4.28 -16.24 7.54
C LYS A 246 -3.60 -14.93 7.96
N LEU A 247 -2.27 -14.84 7.86
CA LEU A 247 -1.52 -13.58 8.03
C LEU A 247 -1.01 -13.11 6.67
N LEU A 248 -1.68 -12.09 6.13
CA LEU A 248 -1.37 -11.55 4.79
C LEU A 248 -0.14 -10.65 4.77
N PHE A 249 0.17 -10.00 5.90
CA PHE A 249 1.27 -9.06 6.03
C PHE A 249 2.07 -9.36 7.31
N ASP A 250 3.38 -9.15 7.24
CA ASP A 250 4.28 -9.23 8.40
C ASP A 250 5.00 -7.89 8.61
N LEU A 251 5.20 -7.49 9.87
CA LEU A 251 5.88 -6.23 10.17
C LEU A 251 7.41 -6.42 10.13
N MET A 252 8.10 -5.66 9.30
CA MET A 252 9.56 -5.69 9.22
C MET A 252 10.21 -5.11 10.49
N PRO A 253 11.38 -5.63 10.90
CA PRO A 253 12.21 -4.96 11.89
C PRO A 253 12.75 -3.62 11.35
N ILE A 254 13.38 -2.85 12.23
CA ILE A 254 14.09 -1.62 11.84
C ILE A 254 15.17 -1.98 10.82
N ILE A 255 15.14 -1.32 9.66
CA ILE A 255 16.12 -1.48 8.60
C ILE A 255 17.07 -0.29 8.66
N TRP A 256 18.36 -0.58 8.80
CA TRP A 256 19.40 0.44 8.68
C TRP A 256 19.87 0.52 7.24
N ILE A 257 19.60 1.65 6.58
CA ILE A 257 20.16 1.95 5.27
C ILE A 257 21.50 2.65 5.48
N LYS A 258 22.60 1.94 5.19
CA LYS A 258 23.95 2.48 5.23
C LYS A 258 24.47 2.80 3.83
N PRO A 259 24.81 4.06 3.51
CA PRO A 259 25.49 4.40 2.28
C PRO A 259 26.79 3.60 2.15
N THR A 260 26.97 2.92 1.02
CA THR A 260 28.15 2.09 0.76
C THR A 260 28.62 2.29 -0.67
N LYS A 261 29.94 2.31 -0.90
CA LYS A 261 30.47 2.45 -2.26
C LYS A 261 30.09 1.22 -3.08
N LYS A 262 29.73 1.41 -4.35
CA LYS A 262 29.29 0.31 -5.24
C LYS A 262 30.32 -0.83 -5.34
N THR A 263 31.61 -0.52 -5.22
CA THR A 263 32.72 -1.48 -5.24
C THR A 263 32.77 -2.38 -4.00
N GLU A 264 32.20 -1.94 -2.89
CA GLU A 264 32.18 -2.66 -1.60
C GLU A 264 30.91 -3.48 -1.41
N ILE A 265 29.94 -3.37 -2.34
CA ILE A 265 28.69 -4.15 -2.29
C ILE A 265 29.02 -5.59 -2.67
N VAL A 266 29.03 -6.47 -1.66
CA VAL A 266 29.18 -7.92 -1.85
C VAL A 266 27.97 -8.44 -2.62
N LYS A 267 28.22 -9.02 -3.81
CA LYS A 267 27.18 -9.73 -4.56
C LYS A 267 26.74 -10.93 -3.73
N SER A 268 25.47 -10.93 -3.35
CA SER A 268 24.85 -12.02 -2.60
C SER A 268 23.68 -12.57 -3.41
N ASN A 269 23.28 -13.81 -3.12
CA ASN A 269 22.05 -14.40 -3.65
C ASN A 269 20.79 -13.87 -2.94
N ALA A 270 20.87 -12.65 -2.39
CA ALA A 270 19.75 -11.99 -1.75
C ALA A 270 18.64 -11.70 -2.77
N TYR A 271 17.40 -11.77 -2.30
CA TYR A 271 16.24 -11.39 -3.08
C TYR A 271 16.17 -9.86 -3.19
N VAL A 272 16.04 -9.36 -4.42
CA VAL A 272 15.84 -7.93 -4.70
C VAL A 272 14.36 -7.62 -4.52
N CYS A 273 13.98 -7.21 -3.32
CA CYS A 273 12.60 -6.94 -2.95
C CYS A 273 12.20 -5.50 -3.29
N PRO A 274 11.16 -5.28 -4.11
CA PRO A 274 10.66 -3.93 -4.40
C PRO A 274 9.88 -3.36 -3.20
N LEU A 275 10.10 -2.08 -2.90
CA LEU A 275 9.35 -1.29 -1.91
C LEU A 275 8.34 -0.39 -2.63
N TYR A 276 7.07 -0.49 -2.25
CA TYR A 276 5.97 0.32 -2.76
C TYR A 276 5.33 1.17 -1.67
N LYS A 277 4.69 2.28 -2.07
CA LYS A 277 3.93 3.13 -1.14
C LYS A 277 2.62 2.46 -0.72
N THR A 278 1.92 1.80 -1.65
CA THR A 278 0.60 1.15 -1.42
C THR A 278 0.57 -0.29 -1.95
N SER A 279 -0.38 -1.09 -1.46
CA SER A 279 -0.61 -2.49 -1.85
C SER A 279 -0.99 -2.69 -3.32
N GLU A 280 -1.54 -1.65 -4.00
CA GLU A 280 -1.98 -1.75 -5.38
C GLU A 280 -0.81 -1.99 -6.34
N ARG A 281 0.43 -1.64 -5.91
CA ARG A 281 1.69 -1.78 -6.67
C ARG A 281 1.61 -1.23 -8.11
N LYS A 282 0.68 -0.32 -8.32
CA LYS A 282 0.33 0.34 -9.57
C LYS A 282 0.38 1.84 -9.34
N GLY A 283 0.71 2.57 -10.38
CA GLY A 283 0.75 4.03 -10.37
C GLY A 283 1.02 4.55 -11.77
N THR A 284 0.91 5.87 -11.94
CA THR A 284 1.30 6.53 -13.19
C THR A 284 2.80 6.36 -13.45
N LEU A 285 3.19 6.21 -14.71
CA LEU A 285 4.60 6.22 -15.09
C LEU A 285 5.17 7.62 -14.84
N SER A 286 6.23 7.69 -14.05
CA SER A 286 7.03 8.90 -13.89
C SER A 286 7.92 9.13 -15.10
N THR A 287 8.56 10.31 -15.17
CA THR A 287 9.52 10.68 -16.21
C THR A 287 10.73 9.73 -16.30
N THR A 288 11.01 8.96 -15.24
CA THR A 288 12.09 7.96 -15.21
C THR A 288 11.64 6.56 -15.66
N GLY A 289 10.39 6.40 -16.12
CA GLY A 289 9.84 5.11 -16.56
C GLY A 289 9.44 4.16 -15.41
N HIS A 290 9.53 4.61 -14.15
CA HIS A 290 9.06 3.84 -13.00
C HIS A 290 7.70 4.32 -12.51
N SER A 291 6.91 3.42 -11.92
CA SER A 291 5.64 3.79 -11.29
C SER A 291 5.85 4.79 -10.17
N THR A 292 4.98 5.79 -10.05
CA THR A 292 4.93 6.73 -8.91
C THR A 292 4.73 6.05 -7.55
N ASN A 293 4.32 4.78 -7.55
CA ASN A 293 4.16 3.95 -6.36
C ASN A 293 5.45 3.22 -5.95
N PHE A 294 6.39 3.01 -6.87
CA PHE A 294 7.69 2.39 -6.56
C PHE A 294 8.59 3.38 -5.82
N VAL A 295 9.24 2.92 -4.75
CA VAL A 295 10.16 3.73 -3.93
C VAL A 295 11.60 3.35 -4.24
N ILE A 296 12.04 2.17 -3.80
CA ILE A 296 13.39 1.61 -4.00
C ILE A 296 13.31 0.08 -3.99
N ALA A 297 14.41 -0.60 -4.34
CA ALA A 297 14.55 -2.03 -4.12
C ALA A 297 15.54 -2.31 -2.98
N MET A 298 15.19 -3.23 -2.10
CA MET A 298 16.00 -3.63 -0.94
C MET A 298 16.47 -5.08 -1.09
N LEU A 299 17.69 -5.37 -0.65
CA LEU A 299 18.24 -6.73 -0.67
C LEU A 299 17.85 -7.47 0.60
N LEU A 300 17.01 -8.50 0.48
CA LEU A 300 16.56 -9.33 1.58
C LEU A 300 17.25 -10.71 1.51
N LYS A 301 17.83 -11.14 2.62
CA LYS A 301 18.51 -12.45 2.69
C LYS A 301 17.50 -13.59 2.62
N THR A 302 17.91 -14.68 1.98
CA THR A 302 17.08 -15.86 1.76
C THR A 302 17.95 -17.12 1.73
N ASP A 303 17.38 -18.22 2.21
CA ASP A 303 17.87 -19.60 2.05
C ASP A 303 17.24 -20.31 0.84
N LEU A 304 16.05 -19.89 0.42
CA LEU A 304 15.38 -20.37 -0.78
C LEU A 304 15.86 -19.66 -2.07
N PRO A 305 15.71 -20.31 -3.25
CA PRO A 305 16.02 -19.69 -4.53
C PRO A 305 15.22 -18.40 -4.76
N ILE A 306 15.86 -17.38 -5.33
CA ILE A 306 15.24 -16.07 -5.64
C ILE A 306 13.92 -16.22 -6.43
N GLN A 307 13.86 -17.19 -7.35
CA GLN A 307 12.69 -17.48 -8.17
C GLN A 307 11.45 -17.85 -7.34
N HIS A 308 11.64 -18.48 -6.17
CA HIS A 308 10.58 -18.77 -5.22
C HIS A 308 9.86 -17.50 -4.80
N TRP A 309 10.61 -16.50 -4.31
CA TRP A 309 10.06 -15.22 -3.86
C TRP A 309 9.52 -14.35 -4.98
N ILE A 310 10.08 -14.47 -6.19
CA ILE A 310 9.49 -13.84 -7.39
C ILE A 310 8.09 -14.40 -7.65
N LYS A 311 7.90 -15.73 -7.58
CA LYS A 311 6.57 -16.36 -7.77
C LYS A 311 5.60 -16.00 -6.65
N ARG A 312 6.08 -15.95 -5.40
CA ARG A 312 5.29 -15.47 -4.24
C ARG A 312 4.91 -13.99 -4.36
N GLY A 313 5.52 -13.24 -5.28
CA GLY A 313 5.25 -11.82 -5.46
C GLY A 313 5.65 -11.00 -4.24
N VAL A 314 6.77 -11.34 -3.60
CA VAL A 314 7.20 -10.66 -2.37
C VAL A 314 7.47 -9.18 -2.60
N ALA A 315 6.89 -8.31 -1.77
CA ALA A 315 7.20 -6.88 -1.79
C ALA A 315 7.14 -6.28 -0.40
N LEU A 316 7.81 -5.14 -0.25
CA LEU A 316 7.68 -4.28 0.91
C LEU A 316 6.63 -3.20 0.63
N LEU A 317 5.84 -2.85 1.65
CA LEU A 317 4.82 -1.82 1.60
C LEU A 317 5.05 -0.80 2.72
N CYS A 318 4.93 0.49 2.40
CA CYS A 318 5.02 1.57 3.40
C CYS A 318 3.73 1.71 4.23
N GLN A 319 2.58 1.30 3.69
CA GLN A 319 1.30 1.34 4.39
C GLN A 319 0.38 0.22 3.92
N LEU A 320 -0.54 -0.17 4.80
CA LEU A 320 -1.65 -1.08 4.51
C LEU A 320 -2.91 -0.29 4.17
N ASP A 321 -3.93 -1.00 3.69
CA ASP A 321 -5.17 -0.42 3.17
C ASP A 321 -6.23 -0.15 4.24
N ASP A 322 -5.97 -0.55 5.49
CA ASP A 322 -6.87 -0.43 6.64
C ASP A 322 -6.38 0.56 7.70
#